data_AF-A0A5C4JLT8-F1
#
_entry.id   AF-A0A5C4JLT8-F1
#
_cell.length_a   1.000
_cell.length_b   1.000
_cell.length_c   1.000
_cell.angle_alpha   90.00
_cell.angle_beta   90.00
_cell.angle_gamma   90.00
#
_symmetry.space_group_name_H-M   'P 1'
#
loop_
_entity.id
_entity.type
_entity.pdbx_description
1 polymer ?
#
loop_
_entity_poly.entity_id
_entity_poly.type
_entity_poly.pdbx_seq_one_letter_code
_entity_poly.pdbx_strand_id
1 'polypeptide(L)'
;METALWDEQLHSPEGGVKRVVSELRARLEPAYRDAGDPIPGASDTYRLRLASDQADVLRFRAKLAEARRAAGPRSTDLMRAALEEWGSDGKGLYGGRPLSGLPGHWADARRTALRLEHRDAVIHCLEQDLREGRFDRLVRECEQLADEPDALHDSDFVQLWVTAAHRTGLPGRADQILRLAEDSARRHLQRPLDRRLQELAERIRTDSTRTPGRAMSDRDRNRDGTDGNRDGRVVFNNYDNTTVAMQTAEASGNMTFHMPAKDAPVKVQAEEEPEA
;
A
#
# COMPACT_ATOMS: atom_id res chain seq x y z
N MET A 1 -20.37 19.02 0.14
CA MET A 1 -19.78 17.67 0.15
C MET A 1 -20.74 16.70 -0.57
N GLU A 2 -21.17 17.05 -1.78
CA GLU A 2 -22.06 16.25 -2.66
C GLU A 2 -21.26 15.39 -3.67
N THR A 3 -19.93 15.51 -3.64
CA THR A 3 -19.04 15.25 -4.77
C THR A 3 -18.55 13.80 -4.88
N ALA A 4 -18.95 12.89 -3.98
CA ALA A 4 -18.37 11.54 -3.95
C ALA A 4 -19.08 10.53 -4.86
N LEU A 5 -20.39 10.72 -5.13
CA LEU A 5 -21.18 9.78 -5.94
C LEU A 5 -21.58 10.36 -7.30
N TRP A 6 -21.56 11.70 -7.43
CA TRP A 6 -22.07 12.41 -8.58
C TRP A 6 -21.04 13.46 -8.99
N ASP A 7 -20.21 13.12 -9.98
CA ASP A 7 -19.27 14.06 -10.61
C ASP A 7 -20.02 15.08 -11.50
N GLU A 8 -21.31 14.84 -11.80
CA GLU A 8 -22.21 15.76 -12.52
C GLU A 8 -23.46 16.10 -11.72
N GLN A 9 -24.01 17.31 -11.94
CA GLN A 9 -25.20 17.86 -11.29
C GLN A 9 -26.47 17.04 -11.61
N LEU A 10 -26.85 16.11 -10.73
CA LEU A 10 -28.17 15.46 -10.81
C LEU A 10 -29.28 16.36 -10.28
N HIS A 11 -30.43 16.32 -10.96
CA HIS A 11 -31.69 16.82 -10.41
C HIS A 11 -32.20 15.83 -9.34
N SER A 12 -32.04 16.17 -8.06
CA SER A 12 -32.46 15.43 -6.86
C SER A 12 -31.59 14.22 -6.42
N PRO A 13 -30.40 14.48 -5.82
CA PRO A 13 -29.49 13.44 -5.33
C PRO A 13 -30.06 12.61 -4.17
N GLU A 14 -30.96 13.17 -3.35
CA GLU A 14 -31.49 12.51 -2.15
C GLU A 14 -32.38 11.29 -2.47
N GLY A 15 -33.22 11.42 -3.51
CA GLY A 15 -34.11 10.33 -3.94
C GLY A 15 -33.32 9.11 -4.46
N GLY A 16 -32.19 9.36 -5.13
CA GLY A 16 -31.29 8.32 -5.61
C GLY A 16 -30.64 7.54 -4.47
N VAL A 17 -30.10 8.23 -3.46
CA VAL A 17 -29.45 7.59 -2.30
C VAL A 17 -30.44 6.72 -1.51
N LYS A 18 -31.65 7.23 -1.24
CA LYS A 18 -32.70 6.46 -0.54
C LYS A 18 -33.07 5.17 -1.27
N ARG A 19 -33.17 5.22 -2.60
CA ARG A 19 -33.41 4.02 -3.44
C ARG A 19 -32.25 3.02 -3.31
N VAL A 20 -31.01 3.47 -3.52
CA VAL A 20 -29.82 2.59 -3.44
C VAL A 20 -29.71 1.91 -2.07
N VAL A 21 -29.92 2.66 -0.98
CA VAL A 21 -29.89 2.09 0.37
C VAL A 21 -31.00 1.06 0.57
N SER A 22 -32.21 1.33 0.08
CA SER A 22 -33.32 0.38 0.18
C SER A 22 -33.02 -0.91 -0.58
N GLU A 23 -32.44 -0.82 -1.77
CA GLU A 23 -31.99 -1.98 -2.55
C GLU A 23 -30.85 -2.74 -1.85
N LEU A 24 -29.88 -2.04 -1.27
CA LEU A 24 -28.79 -2.66 -0.53
C LEU A 24 -29.30 -3.40 0.71
N ARG A 25 -30.20 -2.80 1.50
CA ARG A 25 -30.83 -3.48 2.64
C ARG A 25 -31.55 -4.75 2.20
N ALA A 26 -32.36 -4.68 1.15
CA ALA A 26 -33.08 -5.84 0.63
C ALA A 26 -32.13 -6.98 0.20
N ARG A 27 -30.97 -6.65 -0.38
CA ARG A 27 -29.95 -7.63 -0.75
C ARG A 27 -29.16 -8.20 0.43
N LEU A 28 -28.94 -7.39 1.47
CA LEU A 28 -28.19 -7.79 2.66
C LEU A 28 -29.05 -8.53 3.69
N GLU A 29 -30.37 -8.34 3.69
CA GLU A 29 -31.32 -8.93 4.64
C GLU A 29 -31.10 -10.43 4.92
N PRO A 30 -30.86 -11.30 3.91
CA PRO A 30 -30.64 -12.72 4.17
C PRO A 30 -29.42 -13.02 5.06
N ALA A 31 -28.37 -12.19 4.98
CA ALA A 31 -27.14 -12.35 5.74
C ALA A 31 -27.20 -11.70 7.14
N TYR A 32 -28.18 -10.83 7.39
CA TYR A 32 -28.27 -10.01 8.61
C TYR A 32 -29.54 -10.26 9.44
N ARG A 33 -30.31 -11.32 9.13
CA ARG A 33 -31.60 -11.65 9.77
C ARG A 33 -31.59 -11.55 11.30
N ASP A 34 -30.50 -11.98 11.94
CA ASP A 34 -30.37 -12.00 13.40
C ASP A 34 -29.49 -10.85 13.95
N ALA A 35 -28.88 -10.04 13.08
CA ALA A 35 -27.92 -8.99 13.42
C ALA A 35 -28.53 -7.57 13.39
N GLY A 36 -29.79 -7.43 12.96
CA GLY A 36 -30.50 -6.15 12.84
C GLY A 36 -30.29 -5.46 11.49
N ASP A 37 -30.71 -4.19 11.37
CA ASP A 37 -30.54 -3.42 10.13
C ASP A 37 -29.04 -3.32 9.76
N PRO A 38 -28.60 -3.83 8.59
CA PRO A 38 -27.21 -3.77 8.17
C PRO A 38 -26.74 -2.35 7.85
N ILE A 39 -27.67 -1.45 7.52
CA ILE A 39 -27.39 -0.07 7.14
C ILE A 39 -28.28 0.85 7.97
N PRO A 40 -28.08 0.98 9.30
CA PRO A 40 -28.88 1.88 10.11
C PRO A 40 -28.76 3.32 9.59
N GLY A 41 -29.89 4.01 9.54
CA GLY A 41 -29.91 5.46 9.34
C GLY A 41 -29.45 6.17 10.61
N ALA A 42 -28.60 7.18 10.50
CA ALA A 42 -28.15 7.98 11.63
C ALA A 42 -28.04 9.44 11.22
N SER A 43 -28.91 10.31 11.77
CA SER A 43 -28.83 11.77 11.59
C SER A 43 -28.44 12.17 10.16
N ASP A 44 -29.25 11.69 9.20
CA ASP A 44 -29.15 11.99 7.77
C ASP A 44 -28.05 11.25 7.00
N THR A 45 -27.39 10.31 7.66
CA THR A 45 -26.35 9.46 7.07
C THR A 45 -26.80 8.01 6.98
N TYR A 46 -26.12 7.27 6.11
CA TYR A 46 -26.20 5.82 6.07
C TYR A 46 -24.85 5.25 6.40
N ARG A 47 -24.85 4.21 7.24
CA ARG A 47 -23.62 3.53 7.65
C ARG A 47 -23.79 2.03 7.54
N LEU A 48 -23.00 1.40 6.67
CA LEU A 48 -22.87 -0.05 6.63
C LEU A 48 -21.97 -0.49 7.80
N ARG A 49 -22.46 -1.42 8.62
CA ARG A 49 -21.67 -2.02 9.70
C ARG A 49 -20.98 -3.28 9.19
N LEU A 50 -19.64 -3.26 9.18
CA LEU A 50 -18.82 -4.42 8.83
C LEU A 50 -17.81 -4.71 9.93
N ALA A 51 -17.67 -5.98 10.29
CA ALA A 51 -16.54 -6.47 11.05
C ALA A 51 -15.28 -6.54 10.16
N SER A 52 -14.10 -6.55 10.78
CA SER A 52 -12.82 -6.49 10.05
C SER A 52 -12.59 -7.69 9.14
N ASP A 53 -13.26 -8.81 9.39
CA ASP A 53 -13.20 -10.05 8.61
C ASP A 53 -14.15 -10.09 7.42
N GLN A 54 -15.10 -9.16 7.32
CA GLN A 54 -16.17 -9.20 6.31
C GLN A 54 -15.80 -8.53 4.98
N ALA A 55 -14.69 -7.79 4.92
CA ALA A 55 -14.19 -7.18 3.69
C ALA A 55 -12.68 -7.41 3.55
N ASP A 56 -12.24 -7.72 2.34
CA ASP A 56 -10.84 -7.93 1.97
C ASP A 56 -9.92 -6.77 2.37
N VAL A 57 -10.33 -5.52 2.11
CA VAL A 57 -9.59 -4.31 2.49
C VAL A 57 -9.47 -4.17 4.01
N LEU A 58 -10.49 -4.59 4.76
CA LEU A 58 -10.46 -4.52 6.22
C LEU A 58 -9.55 -5.61 6.80
N ARG A 59 -9.60 -6.84 6.24
CA ARG A 59 -8.70 -7.93 6.61
C ARG A 59 -7.24 -7.58 6.29
N PHE A 60 -7.00 -7.04 5.10
CA PHE A 60 -5.70 -6.54 4.66
C PHE A 60 -5.15 -5.53 5.67
N ARG A 61 -5.89 -4.47 5.96
CA ARG A 61 -5.45 -3.41 6.90
C ARG A 61 -5.29 -3.91 8.34
N ALA A 62 -6.15 -4.81 8.81
CA ALA A 62 -6.01 -5.41 10.13
C ALA A 62 -4.69 -6.19 10.25
N LYS A 63 -4.34 -6.99 9.23
CA LYS A 63 -3.06 -7.70 9.17
C LYS A 63 -1.87 -6.76 9.05
N LEU A 64 -1.95 -5.68 8.26
CA LEU A 64 -0.90 -4.65 8.23
C LEU A 64 -0.68 -4.02 9.60
N ALA A 65 -1.75 -3.70 10.32
CA ALA A 65 -1.68 -3.10 11.66
C ALA A 65 -1.13 -4.09 12.70
N GLU A 66 -1.38 -5.39 12.56
CA GLU A 66 -0.73 -6.42 13.37
C GLU A 66 0.75 -6.58 13.01
N ALA A 67 1.08 -6.64 11.72
CA ALA A 67 2.46 -6.76 11.22
C ALA A 67 3.34 -5.64 11.77
N ARG A 68 2.88 -4.38 11.70
CA ARG A 68 3.59 -3.21 12.21
C ARG A 68 3.86 -3.24 13.72
N ARG A 69 3.06 -3.98 14.49
CA ARG A 69 3.25 -4.18 15.94
C ARG A 69 4.10 -5.41 16.26
N ALA A 70 4.24 -6.33 15.32
CA ALA A 70 5.10 -7.49 15.44
C ALA A 70 6.56 -7.14 15.14
N ALA A 71 7.47 -8.05 15.49
CA ALA A 71 8.89 -7.93 15.19
C ALA A 71 9.41 -9.23 14.57
N GLY A 72 10.51 -9.12 13.82
CA GLY A 72 11.18 -10.27 13.21
C GLY A 72 10.28 -11.01 12.20
N PRO A 73 10.45 -12.34 12.06
CA PRO A 73 9.78 -13.14 11.04
C PRO A 73 8.25 -13.02 11.04
N ARG A 74 7.64 -12.91 12.23
CA ARG A 74 6.18 -12.77 12.36
C ARG A 74 5.64 -11.52 11.65
N SER A 75 6.37 -10.41 11.67
CA SER A 75 5.97 -9.19 10.95
C SER A 75 5.87 -9.46 9.45
N THR A 76 6.87 -10.15 8.89
CA THR A 76 6.93 -10.50 7.47
C THR A 76 5.83 -11.49 7.09
N ASP A 77 5.57 -12.50 7.93
CA ASP A 77 4.51 -13.49 7.68
C ASP A 77 3.13 -12.84 7.66
N LEU A 78 2.85 -11.94 8.60
CA LEU A 78 1.59 -11.18 8.63
C LEU A 78 1.46 -10.24 7.42
N MET A 79 2.57 -9.63 6.99
CA MET A 79 2.59 -8.76 5.79
C MET A 79 2.27 -9.56 4.53
N ARG A 80 2.88 -10.74 4.35
CA ARG A 80 2.59 -11.64 3.21
C ARG A 80 1.16 -12.16 3.26
N ALA A 81 0.68 -12.57 4.44
CA ALA A 81 -0.71 -12.97 4.61
C ALA A 81 -1.72 -11.83 4.36
N ALA A 82 -1.30 -10.56 4.52
CA ALA A 82 -2.12 -9.42 4.13
C ALA A 82 -2.23 -9.32 2.61
N LEU A 83 -1.11 -9.39 1.89
CA LEU A 83 -1.08 -9.33 0.42
C LEU A 83 -1.96 -10.41 -0.23
N GLU A 84 -2.07 -11.58 0.40
CA GLU A 84 -2.93 -12.68 -0.05
C GLU A 84 -4.44 -12.40 0.04
N GLU A 85 -4.88 -11.39 0.80
CA GLU A 85 -6.31 -11.06 0.96
C GLU A 85 -7.00 -10.66 -0.35
N TRP A 86 -6.24 -10.21 -1.33
CA TRP A 86 -6.75 -9.80 -2.65
C TRP A 86 -6.70 -10.93 -3.67
N GLY A 87 -6.33 -12.14 -3.24
CA GLY A 87 -6.35 -13.35 -4.05
C GLY A 87 -5.47 -13.28 -5.31
N SER A 88 -5.92 -13.93 -6.38
CA SER A 88 -5.20 -13.96 -7.66
C SER A 88 -5.06 -12.59 -8.31
N ASP A 89 -5.97 -11.68 -7.99
CA ASP A 89 -6.06 -10.37 -8.62
C ASP A 89 -5.09 -9.39 -7.96
N GLY A 90 -4.66 -9.65 -6.72
CA GLY A 90 -3.68 -8.85 -5.95
C GLY A 90 -2.22 -9.01 -6.37
N LYS A 91 -1.90 -9.53 -7.55
CA LYS A 91 -0.51 -9.75 -7.97
C LYS A 91 0.16 -8.46 -8.48
N GLY A 92 1.49 -8.44 -8.45
CA GLY A 92 2.30 -7.31 -8.91
C GLY A 92 2.70 -6.38 -7.76
N LEU A 93 3.45 -5.33 -8.09
CA LEU A 93 3.98 -4.42 -7.07
C LEU A 93 2.84 -3.62 -6.44
N TYR A 94 1.94 -3.11 -7.28
CA TYR A 94 0.80 -2.30 -6.84
C TYR A 94 -0.47 -3.13 -6.62
N GLY A 95 -0.36 -4.45 -6.78
CA GLY A 95 -1.50 -5.36 -6.77
C GLY A 95 -2.42 -5.14 -7.97
N GLY A 96 -3.64 -5.64 -7.82
CA GLY A 96 -4.65 -5.60 -8.87
C GLY A 96 -5.29 -4.24 -9.12
N ARG A 97 -6.52 -4.30 -9.62
CA ARG A 97 -7.36 -3.14 -9.89
C ARG A 97 -8.49 -3.08 -8.86
N PRO A 98 -8.25 -2.57 -7.63
CA PRO A 98 -9.28 -2.45 -6.61
C PRO A 98 -10.48 -1.67 -7.15
N LEU A 99 -11.71 -1.91 -6.67
CA LEU A 99 -12.90 -1.17 -7.11
C LEU A 99 -13.10 -1.15 -8.64
N SER A 100 -12.68 -2.20 -9.34
CA SER A 100 -12.87 -2.32 -10.79
C SER A 100 -14.35 -2.23 -11.15
N GLY A 101 -14.68 -1.42 -12.16
CA GLY A 101 -16.06 -1.20 -12.61
C GLY A 101 -16.79 -0.04 -11.94
N LEU A 102 -16.21 0.58 -10.91
CA LEU A 102 -16.73 1.83 -10.34
C LEU A 102 -16.04 3.04 -11.00
N PRO A 103 -16.76 3.88 -11.77
CA PRO A 103 -16.21 5.11 -12.32
C PRO A 103 -16.16 6.23 -11.27
N GLY A 104 -15.53 7.34 -11.64
CA GLY A 104 -15.60 8.61 -10.91
C GLY A 104 -14.37 8.93 -10.05
N HIS A 105 -14.21 10.22 -9.75
CA HIS A 105 -13.01 10.75 -9.10
C HIS A 105 -12.76 10.15 -7.71
N TRP A 106 -13.82 9.90 -6.94
CA TRP A 106 -13.70 9.23 -5.64
C TRP A 106 -13.13 7.81 -5.78
N ALA A 107 -13.64 7.03 -6.74
CA ALA A 107 -13.17 5.66 -6.97
C ALA A 107 -11.71 5.67 -7.46
N ASP A 108 -11.35 6.61 -8.34
CA ASP A 108 -9.96 6.79 -8.80
C ASP A 108 -9.01 7.08 -7.63
N ALA A 109 -9.36 8.05 -6.76
CA ALA A 109 -8.54 8.40 -5.60
C ALA A 109 -8.39 7.20 -4.64
N ARG A 110 -9.46 6.44 -4.42
CA ARG A 110 -9.41 5.24 -3.57
C ARG A 110 -8.60 4.10 -4.20
N ARG A 111 -8.67 3.92 -5.52
CA ARG A 111 -7.83 2.95 -6.23
C ARG A 111 -6.36 3.27 -6.06
N THR A 112 -5.98 4.54 -6.23
CA THR A 112 -4.60 4.98 -6.04
C THR A 112 -4.13 4.73 -4.62
N ALA A 113 -4.92 5.11 -3.60
CA ALA A 113 -4.56 4.90 -2.20
C ALA A 113 -4.34 3.40 -1.87
N LEU A 114 -5.24 2.53 -2.31
CA LEU A 114 -5.12 1.09 -2.07
C LEU A 114 -3.91 0.49 -2.78
N ARG A 115 -3.64 0.87 -4.03
CA ARG A 115 -2.44 0.42 -4.77
C ARG A 115 -1.15 0.82 -4.05
N LEU A 116 -1.10 2.01 -3.45
CA LEU A 116 0.05 2.45 -2.66
C LEU A 116 0.19 1.67 -1.34
N GLU A 117 -0.90 1.40 -0.62
CA GLU A 117 -0.86 0.56 0.59
C GLU A 117 -0.35 -0.85 0.29
N HIS A 118 -0.76 -1.43 -0.85
CA HIS A 118 -0.27 -2.74 -1.30
C HIS A 118 1.22 -2.69 -1.64
N ARG A 119 1.62 -1.69 -2.43
CA ARG A 119 3.03 -1.46 -2.79
C ARG A 119 3.90 -1.37 -1.55
N ASP A 120 3.48 -0.62 -0.52
CA ASP A 120 4.26 -0.47 0.71
C ASP A 120 4.40 -1.78 1.48
N ALA A 121 3.36 -2.63 1.47
CA ALA A 121 3.42 -3.96 2.06
C ALA A 121 4.37 -4.91 1.29
N VAL A 122 4.39 -4.85 -0.05
CA VAL A 122 5.35 -5.60 -0.88
C VAL A 122 6.78 -5.12 -0.59
N ILE A 123 7.02 -3.81 -0.61
CA ILE A 123 8.34 -3.22 -0.33
C ILE A 123 8.82 -3.62 1.06
N HIS A 124 7.95 -3.60 2.07
CA HIS A 124 8.31 -4.07 3.40
C HIS A 124 8.80 -5.53 3.39
N CYS A 125 8.13 -6.41 2.66
CA CYS A 125 8.56 -7.81 2.54
C CYS A 125 9.94 -7.93 1.88
N LEU A 126 10.18 -7.18 0.81
CA LEU A 126 11.47 -7.17 0.10
C LEU A 126 12.59 -6.59 0.98
N GLU A 127 12.33 -5.54 1.76
CA GLU A 127 13.28 -4.96 2.71
C GLU A 127 13.66 -5.96 3.82
N GLN A 128 12.69 -6.73 4.32
CA GLN A 128 12.95 -7.80 5.29
C GLN A 128 13.85 -8.87 4.69
N ASP A 129 13.55 -9.32 3.46
CA ASP A 129 14.36 -10.31 2.75
C ASP A 129 15.79 -9.80 2.54
N LEU A 130 15.96 -8.51 2.22
CA LEU A 130 17.26 -7.88 2.08
C LEU A 130 18.04 -7.89 3.41
N ARG A 131 17.38 -7.52 4.51
CA ARG A 131 18.00 -7.47 5.85
C ARG A 131 18.39 -8.84 6.37
N GLU A 132 17.60 -9.86 6.06
CA GLU A 132 17.88 -11.25 6.44
C GLU A 132 18.90 -11.94 5.50
N GLY A 133 19.42 -11.22 4.50
CA GLY A 133 20.41 -11.76 3.57
C GLY A 133 19.84 -12.78 2.57
N ARG A 134 18.52 -12.82 2.39
CA ARG A 134 17.82 -13.73 1.46
C ARG A 134 17.86 -13.20 0.03
N PHE A 135 19.04 -12.83 -0.45
CA PHE A 135 19.22 -12.11 -1.72
C PHE A 135 18.69 -12.89 -2.92
N ASP A 136 18.93 -14.20 -3.01
CA ASP A 136 18.45 -15.02 -4.14
C ASP A 136 16.93 -15.09 -4.23
N ARG A 137 16.25 -15.14 -3.07
CA ARG A 137 14.78 -15.11 -3.01
C ARG A 137 14.28 -13.75 -3.47
N LEU A 138 14.84 -12.68 -2.93
CA LEU A 138 14.48 -11.30 -3.27
C LEU A 138 14.65 -11.04 -4.76
N VAL A 139 15.78 -11.43 -5.37
CA VAL A 139 16.03 -11.25 -6.81
C VAL A 139 14.96 -11.95 -7.64
N ARG A 140 14.61 -13.21 -7.32
CA ARG A 140 13.53 -13.94 -8.03
C ARG A 140 12.17 -13.27 -7.87
N GLU A 141 11.86 -12.78 -6.68
CA GLU A 141 10.59 -12.09 -6.41
C GLU A 141 10.52 -10.77 -7.18
N CYS A 142 11.60 -9.99 -7.19
CA CYS A 142 11.70 -8.77 -8.01
C CYS A 142 11.64 -9.07 -9.51
N GLU A 143 12.24 -10.16 -9.99
CA GLU A 143 12.12 -10.56 -11.41
C GLU A 143 10.67 -10.80 -11.82
N GLN A 144 9.87 -11.44 -10.96
CA GLN A 144 8.44 -11.65 -11.22
C GLN A 144 7.65 -10.35 -11.16
N LEU A 145 8.00 -9.44 -10.24
CA LEU A 145 7.33 -8.14 -10.10
C LEU A 145 7.66 -7.19 -11.25
N ALA A 146 8.84 -7.32 -11.86
CA ALA A 146 9.31 -6.49 -12.96
C ALA A 146 8.56 -6.73 -14.29
N ASP A 147 7.74 -7.77 -14.38
CA ASP A 147 6.84 -7.97 -15.51
C ASP A 147 5.75 -6.88 -15.59
N GLU A 148 5.47 -6.18 -14.48
CA GLU A 148 4.60 -5.00 -14.47
C GLU A 148 5.39 -3.75 -14.92
N PRO A 149 4.98 -3.06 -16.02
CA PRO A 149 5.71 -1.89 -16.51
C PRO A 149 5.91 -0.79 -15.46
N ASP A 150 4.92 -0.61 -14.58
CA ASP A 150 4.95 0.39 -13.52
C ASP A 150 5.92 0.04 -12.38
N ALA A 151 6.32 -1.22 -12.24
CA ALA A 151 7.28 -1.62 -11.21
C ALA A 151 8.66 -0.99 -11.43
N LEU A 152 9.12 -0.90 -12.68
CA LEU A 152 10.39 -0.25 -13.03
C LEU A 152 10.39 1.27 -12.83
N HIS A 153 9.22 1.87 -12.60
CA HIS A 153 9.07 3.29 -12.29
C HIS A 153 9.21 3.57 -10.78
N ASP A 154 9.11 2.53 -9.94
CA ASP A 154 9.23 2.64 -8.50
C ASP A 154 10.69 2.59 -8.06
N SER A 155 11.18 3.70 -7.51
CA SER A 155 12.60 3.86 -7.22
C SER A 155 13.08 3.03 -6.02
N ASP A 156 12.24 2.82 -5.00
CA ASP A 156 12.63 1.96 -3.88
C ASP A 156 12.67 0.50 -4.31
N PHE A 157 11.70 0.05 -5.13
CA PHE A 157 11.70 -1.28 -5.71
C PHE A 157 12.99 -1.54 -6.52
N VAL A 158 13.32 -0.65 -7.47
CA VAL A 158 14.52 -0.80 -8.30
C VAL A 158 15.77 -0.79 -7.43
N GLN A 159 15.85 0.07 -6.41
CA GLN A 159 16.98 0.09 -5.48
C GLN A 159 17.15 -1.24 -4.75
N LEU A 160 16.07 -1.83 -4.22
CA LEU A 160 16.13 -3.12 -3.52
C LEU A 160 16.62 -4.22 -4.45
N TRP A 161 16.08 -4.27 -5.67
CA TRP A 161 16.45 -5.29 -6.65
C TRP A 161 17.92 -5.19 -7.08
N VAL A 162 18.37 -3.98 -7.41
CA VAL A 162 19.77 -3.69 -7.77
C VAL A 162 20.72 -4.04 -6.62
N THR A 163 20.35 -3.65 -5.38
CA THR A 163 21.16 -3.94 -4.19
C THR A 163 21.29 -5.45 -3.97
N ALA A 164 20.18 -6.19 -4.07
CA ALA A 164 20.20 -7.64 -3.91
C ALA A 164 21.03 -8.33 -5.00
N ALA A 165 20.88 -7.93 -6.27
CA ALA A 165 21.65 -8.47 -7.40
C ALA A 165 23.16 -8.18 -7.26
N HIS A 166 23.53 -7.02 -6.72
CA HIS A 166 24.93 -6.72 -6.42
C HIS A 166 25.46 -7.60 -5.27
N ARG A 167 24.65 -7.83 -4.23
CA ARG A 167 25.02 -8.65 -3.06
C ARG A 167 25.15 -10.14 -3.36
N THR A 168 24.48 -10.67 -4.39
CA THR A 168 24.69 -12.04 -4.88
C THR A 168 25.99 -12.20 -5.68
N GLY A 169 26.76 -11.13 -5.87
CA GLY A 169 28.03 -11.16 -6.62
C GLY A 169 27.84 -11.11 -8.14
N LEU A 170 26.70 -10.61 -8.62
CA LEU A 170 26.40 -10.45 -10.03
C LEU A 170 26.34 -8.96 -10.43
N PRO A 171 27.49 -8.23 -10.43
CA PRO A 171 27.50 -6.80 -10.73
C PRO A 171 26.92 -6.47 -12.11
N GLY A 172 27.18 -7.32 -13.13
CA GLY A 172 26.60 -7.14 -14.46
C GLY A 172 25.07 -7.23 -14.48
N ARG A 173 24.47 -7.98 -13.55
CA ARG A 173 23.01 -8.07 -13.39
C ARG A 173 22.45 -6.79 -12.77
N ALA A 174 23.13 -6.23 -11.76
CA ALA A 174 22.76 -4.95 -11.16
C ALA A 174 22.77 -3.82 -12.20
N ASP A 175 23.80 -3.74 -13.03
CA ASP A 175 23.88 -2.76 -14.13
C ASP A 175 22.79 -2.99 -15.20
N GLN A 176 22.44 -4.25 -15.49
CA GLN A 176 21.35 -4.55 -16.41
C GLN A 176 20.01 -4.05 -15.89
N ILE A 177 19.72 -4.25 -14.61
CA ILE A 177 18.47 -3.79 -13.98
C ILE A 177 18.38 -2.26 -14.06
N LEU A 178 19.48 -1.55 -13.76
CA LEU A 178 19.53 -0.08 -13.88
C LEU A 178 19.24 0.40 -15.30
N ARG A 179 19.86 -0.21 -16.31
CA ARG A 179 19.58 0.12 -17.72
C ARG A 179 18.12 -0.14 -18.11
N LEU A 180 17.54 -1.25 -17.62
CA LEU A 180 16.12 -1.56 -17.86
C LEU A 180 15.22 -0.48 -17.25
N ALA A 181 15.50 -0.04 -16.02
CA ALA A 181 14.74 1.02 -15.36
C ALA A 181 14.89 2.38 -16.09
N GLU A 182 16.11 2.74 -16.51
CA GLU A 182 16.38 3.96 -17.30
C GLU A 182 15.62 3.96 -18.63
N ASP A 183 15.64 2.82 -19.33
CA ASP A 183 14.91 2.64 -20.57
C ASP A 183 13.40 2.78 -20.38
N SER A 184 12.85 2.15 -19.34
CA SER A 184 11.42 2.25 -19.01
C SER A 184 11.02 3.70 -18.69
N ALA A 185 11.79 4.37 -17.82
CA ALA A 185 11.53 5.75 -17.44
C ALA A 185 11.60 6.70 -18.65
N ARG A 186 12.56 6.52 -19.55
CA ARG A 186 12.65 7.30 -20.80
C ARG A 186 11.43 7.09 -21.71
N ARG A 187 10.99 5.84 -21.88
CA ARG A 187 9.86 5.51 -22.76
C ARG A 187 8.51 5.97 -22.20
N HIS A 188 8.28 5.79 -20.91
CA HIS A 188 6.94 5.94 -20.32
C HIS A 188 6.75 7.21 -19.50
N LEU A 189 7.81 7.69 -18.82
CA LEU A 189 7.72 8.87 -17.96
C LEU A 189 8.33 10.12 -18.59
N GLN A 190 9.08 9.97 -19.69
CA GLN A 190 9.82 11.05 -20.37
C GLN A 190 10.73 11.84 -19.42
N ARG A 191 11.22 11.20 -18.36
CA ARG A 191 12.11 11.78 -17.35
C ARG A 191 13.19 10.77 -16.96
N PRO A 192 14.39 11.23 -16.55
CA PRO A 192 15.45 10.34 -16.09
C PRO A 192 15.08 9.69 -14.74
N LEU A 193 15.83 8.65 -14.35
CA LEU A 193 15.77 8.09 -12.99
C LEU A 193 16.07 9.16 -11.95
N ASP A 194 15.54 8.97 -10.74
CA ASP A 194 15.81 9.87 -9.63
C ASP A 194 17.30 9.91 -9.26
N ARG A 195 17.69 10.94 -8.52
CA ARG A 195 19.08 11.15 -8.10
C ARG A 195 19.61 10.00 -7.24
N ARG A 196 18.75 9.39 -6.43
CA ARG A 196 19.11 8.33 -5.49
C ARG A 196 19.55 7.06 -6.23
N LEU A 197 18.84 6.68 -7.29
CA LEU A 197 19.22 5.57 -8.16
C LEU A 197 20.48 5.86 -8.97
N GLN A 198 20.67 7.11 -9.41
CA GLN A 198 21.91 7.52 -10.09
C GLN A 198 23.13 7.39 -9.16
N GLU A 199 23.01 7.85 -7.92
CA GLU A 199 24.08 7.71 -6.90
C GLU A 199 24.37 6.24 -6.58
N LEU A 200 23.33 5.39 -6.52
CA LEU A 200 23.50 3.94 -6.37
C LEU A 200 24.24 3.32 -7.55
N ALA A 201 23.87 3.70 -8.79
CA ALA A 201 24.51 3.22 -10.01
C ALA A 201 26.00 3.57 -10.03
N GLU A 202 26.37 4.80 -9.66
CA GLU A 202 27.77 5.21 -9.59
C GLU A 202 28.56 4.44 -8.54
N ARG A 203 27.96 4.18 -7.38
CA ARG A 203 28.60 3.38 -6.33
C ARG A 203 28.86 1.95 -6.80
N ILE A 204 27.89 1.30 -7.43
CA ILE A 204 28.02 -0.09 -7.92
C ILE A 204 29.09 -0.19 -9.01
N ARG A 205 29.15 0.78 -9.94
CA ARG A 205 30.21 0.84 -10.97
C ARG A 205 31.60 1.05 -10.36
N THR A 206 31.71 1.89 -9.32
CA THR A 206 32.97 2.13 -8.61
C THR A 206 33.44 0.90 -7.82
N ASP A 207 32.52 0.18 -7.16
CA ASP A 207 32.85 -1.03 -6.40
C ASP A 207 33.24 -2.21 -7.33
N SER A 208 32.58 -2.32 -8.49
CA SER A 208 32.89 -3.33 -9.50
C SER A 208 34.28 -3.12 -10.12
N THR A 209 34.67 -1.86 -10.33
CA THR A 209 36.01 -1.50 -10.87
C THR A 209 37.12 -1.58 -9.82
N ARG A 210 36.79 -1.64 -8.53
CA ARG A 210 37.74 -1.94 -7.44
C ARG A 210 37.93 -3.42 -7.16
N THR A 211 37.09 -4.29 -7.72
CA THR A 211 37.21 -5.75 -7.64
C THR A 211 37.76 -6.42 -8.92
N PRO A 212 38.76 -5.90 -9.65
CA PRO A 212 39.42 -6.65 -10.72
C PRO A 212 40.57 -7.45 -10.09
N GLY A 213 40.33 -8.70 -9.68
CA GLY A 213 41.45 -9.60 -9.37
C GLY A 213 41.38 -10.45 -8.10
N ARG A 214 40.19 -10.80 -7.61
CA ARG A 214 40.08 -12.02 -6.78
C ARG A 214 39.56 -13.16 -7.63
N ALA A 215 40.40 -13.60 -8.56
CA ALA A 215 40.42 -15.01 -8.93
C ALA A 215 40.62 -15.77 -7.61
N MET A 216 39.53 -16.27 -7.04
CA MET A 216 39.56 -17.28 -6.00
C MET A 216 40.24 -18.50 -6.61
N SER A 217 41.56 -18.52 -6.45
CA SER A 217 42.35 -19.73 -6.49
C SER A 217 41.73 -20.69 -5.48
N ASP A 218 41.37 -21.86 -5.99
CA ASP A 218 40.80 -23.02 -5.30
C ASP A 218 41.82 -23.64 -4.29
N ARG A 219 42.49 -22.80 -3.48
CA ARG A 219 43.64 -23.19 -2.65
C ARG A 219 43.46 -23.08 -1.14
N ASP A 220 42.42 -22.41 -0.62
CA ASP A 220 42.23 -22.27 0.83
C ASP A 220 40.91 -22.86 1.33
N ARG A 221 40.58 -24.08 0.89
CA ARG A 221 39.53 -24.89 1.53
C ARG A 221 40.00 -25.56 2.82
N ASN A 222 41.09 -25.09 3.42
CA ASN A 222 41.66 -25.68 4.63
C ASN A 222 42.29 -24.62 5.54
N ARG A 223 41.47 -23.80 6.22
CA ARG A 223 41.85 -23.25 7.53
C ARG A 223 40.65 -22.81 8.35
N ASP A 224 40.36 -23.70 9.28
CA ASP A 224 39.87 -23.51 10.64
C ASP A 224 40.16 -22.13 11.28
N GLY A 225 39.28 -21.73 12.20
CA GLY A 225 39.60 -20.75 13.25
C GLY A 225 39.00 -19.35 13.10
N THR A 226 37.83 -19.19 13.74
CA THR A 226 37.49 -18.10 14.68
C THR A 226 37.77 -16.63 14.34
N ASP A 227 36.69 -15.87 14.56
CA ASP A 227 36.64 -14.53 15.18
C ASP A 227 36.51 -13.31 14.25
N GLY A 228 35.69 -12.35 14.69
CA GLY A 228 35.68 -11.00 14.13
C GLY A 228 34.35 -10.48 13.60
N ASN A 229 33.40 -10.29 14.51
CA ASN A 229 32.36 -9.25 14.44
C ASN A 229 32.93 -7.90 13.95
N ARG A 230 32.42 -7.36 12.82
CA ARG A 230 32.49 -5.94 12.49
C ARG A 230 31.26 -5.46 11.73
N ASP A 231 30.45 -4.68 12.45
CA ASP A 231 29.73 -3.48 12.05
C ASP A 231 29.64 -3.17 10.55
N GLY A 232 28.50 -3.54 9.96
CA GLY A 232 28.01 -3.04 8.68
C GLY A 232 26.66 -2.35 8.89
N ARG A 233 26.60 -1.37 9.79
CA ARG A 233 25.36 -0.62 10.09
C ARG A 233 25.05 0.36 8.96
N VAL A 234 24.27 -0.10 7.97
CA VAL A 234 23.56 0.80 7.06
C VAL A 234 22.40 1.40 7.85
N VAL A 235 22.50 2.69 8.16
CA VAL A 235 21.41 3.47 8.75
C VAL A 235 20.34 3.62 7.67
N PHE A 236 19.29 2.82 7.75
CA PHE A 236 18.04 3.15 7.07
C PHE A 236 17.38 4.24 7.92
N ASN A 237 17.24 5.43 7.34
CA ASN A 237 16.43 6.47 7.96
C ASN A 237 15.03 5.89 8.12
N ASN A 238 14.67 5.64 9.38
CA ASN A 238 13.32 5.43 9.81
C ASN A 238 12.51 6.59 9.23
N TYR A 239 11.57 6.31 8.33
CA TYR A 239 10.65 7.35 7.88
C TYR A 239 9.93 7.86 9.13
N ASP A 240 10.18 9.13 9.39
CA ASP A 240 9.46 9.95 10.35
C ASP A 240 7.96 9.76 10.10
N ASN A 241 7.31 9.22 11.12
CA ASN A 241 5.89 8.85 11.16
C ASN A 241 4.97 10.09 11.26
N THR A 242 5.38 11.21 10.66
CA THR A 242 4.83 12.54 10.93
C THR A 242 3.75 12.97 9.93
N THR A 243 3.51 12.19 8.87
CA THR A 243 2.39 12.44 7.94
C THR A 243 1.17 11.55 8.22
N VAL A 244 1.24 10.62 9.18
CA VAL A 244 0.11 9.74 9.56
C VAL A 244 -0.60 10.17 10.86
N ALA A 245 -0.15 11.27 11.47
CA ALA A 245 -0.80 11.84 12.66
C ALA A 245 -2.18 12.50 12.38
N MET A 246 -2.64 12.54 11.12
CA MET A 246 -4.02 12.88 10.75
C MET A 246 -4.78 11.68 10.17
N GLN A 247 -4.60 10.45 10.68
CA GLN A 247 -5.51 9.35 10.31
C GLN A 247 -5.62 8.21 11.33
N THR A 248 -4.98 8.32 12.50
CA THR A 248 -5.02 7.27 13.54
C THR A 248 -6.26 7.32 14.46
N ALA A 249 -7.26 8.14 14.14
CA ALA A 249 -8.60 8.04 14.75
C ALA A 249 -9.53 7.03 14.06
N GLU A 250 -9.13 6.43 12.93
CA GLU A 250 -9.97 5.51 12.14
C GLU A 250 -9.68 4.02 12.39
N ALA A 251 -9.05 3.67 13.51
CA ALA A 251 -8.80 2.27 13.89
C ALA A 251 -10.05 1.56 14.47
N SER A 252 -11.19 2.24 14.58
CA SER A 252 -12.49 1.60 14.76
C SER A 252 -13.21 1.67 13.42
N GLY A 253 -13.41 0.52 12.76
CA GLY A 253 -13.97 0.36 11.41
C GLY A 253 -15.36 0.95 11.20
N ASN A 254 -15.46 2.28 11.21
CA ASN A 254 -16.69 3.05 11.13
C ASN A 254 -16.56 4.07 10.01
N MET A 255 -16.73 3.63 8.77
CA MET A 255 -16.89 4.55 7.65
C MET A 255 -18.24 5.25 7.80
N THR A 256 -18.22 6.52 8.22
CA THR A 256 -19.41 7.35 8.44
C THR A 256 -19.50 8.38 7.32
N PHE A 257 -20.59 8.39 6.56
CA PHE A 257 -20.79 9.30 5.43
C PHE A 257 -21.76 10.43 5.82
N HIS A 258 -21.26 11.64 6.07
CA HIS A 258 -22.10 12.78 6.45
C HIS A 258 -22.89 13.36 5.27
N MET A 259 -24.23 13.38 5.36
CA MET A 259 -25.11 14.27 4.60
C MET A 259 -25.90 15.14 5.59
N PRO A 260 -26.29 16.37 5.24
CA PRO A 260 -27.25 17.15 6.02
C PRO A 260 -28.69 16.85 5.58
N ALA A 261 -29.60 16.51 6.49
CA ALA A 261 -31.03 16.66 6.19
C ALA A 261 -31.47 18.07 6.55
N LYS A 262 -32.05 18.72 5.56
CA LYS A 262 -32.97 19.81 5.81
C LYS A 262 -34.36 19.21 5.98
N ASP A 263 -34.66 18.74 7.19
CA ASP A 263 -36.03 18.61 7.68
C ASP A 263 -36.04 18.73 9.20
N ALA A 264 -35.75 19.94 9.69
CA ALA A 264 -36.17 20.38 11.01
C ALA A 264 -37.27 21.43 10.83
N PRO A 265 -38.51 21.21 11.31
CA PRO A 265 -39.50 22.26 11.32
C PRO A 265 -39.03 23.38 12.25
N VAL A 266 -38.88 24.59 11.70
CA VAL A 266 -38.67 25.80 12.48
C VAL A 266 -39.89 26.02 13.36
N LYS A 267 -39.81 25.60 14.63
CA LYS A 267 -40.70 26.11 15.68
C LYS A 267 -40.30 27.56 15.94
N VAL A 268 -41.08 28.49 15.42
CA VAL A 268 -41.07 29.87 15.90
C VAL A 268 -41.88 29.88 17.19
N GLN A 269 -41.20 29.75 18.33
CA GLN A 269 -41.73 30.24 19.61
C GLN A 269 -41.12 31.63 19.81
N ALA A 270 -41.94 32.66 19.71
CA ALA A 270 -41.63 33.95 20.29
C ALA A 270 -42.40 34.01 21.62
N GLU A 271 -41.68 33.75 22.71
CA GLU A 271 -42.09 34.13 24.05
C GLU A 271 -41.96 35.64 24.21
N GLU A 272 -42.95 36.22 24.87
CA GLU A 272 -42.97 37.58 25.39
C GLU A 272 -41.86 37.79 26.41
N GLU A 273 -41.27 38.99 26.42
CA GLU A 273 -40.52 39.53 27.55
C GLU A 273 -40.93 41.01 27.78
N PRO A 274 -40.72 41.56 28.98
CA PRO A 274 -41.73 42.33 29.70
C PRO A 274 -41.52 43.86 29.70
N GLU A 275 -42.49 44.50 30.35
CA GLU A 275 -42.70 45.92 30.66
C GLU A 275 -41.47 46.82 30.86
N ALA A 276 -41.68 48.07 30.44
CA ALA A 276 -41.29 49.26 31.19
C ALA A 276 -42.53 50.12 31.45
#